data_AF-A0A7K4JV20-F1
#
_entry.id   AF-A0A7K4JV20-F1
#
_cell.length_a   1.000
_cell.length_b   1.000
_cell.length_c   1.000
_cell.angle_alpha   90.00
_cell.angle_beta   90.00
_cell.angle_gamma   90.00
#
_symmetry.space_group_name_H-M   'P 1'
#
loop_
_entity.id
_entity.type
_entity.pdbx_description
1 polymer ?
#
loop_
_entity_poly.entity_id
_entity_poly.type
_entity_poly.pdbx_seq_one_letter_code
_entity_poly.pdbx_strand_id
1 'polypeptide(L)'
;GRCIKRKLVCNVDNDCGDFSDEDNCESDPRSPCRNYDIDVSEVGRTAGQGINILGMQPMASPFDNDFFNGLCERVRDGNTRTYYRKPWNVGVLSYDTKADKTLTSVFYHDRVQIFREAYSEEQKYTSVDLSLKYTPTEGSIRTSAEGNFKYYYNKNTSLSSILKSSTERVKWCTHLLSSLYIQNQTFLHVKGKIQLGRFQMRSRNVRLTDSFIDDLNFLPTEYDKGQYFKFLEYYGTHYAVSGTVGGKYELVYVLDDYAMSRLDITVEDVKRCLGYKLGASFAYEDLNANVNYDSGKCKKIYVKDHC
;
A
#
# COMPACT_ATOMS: atom_id res chain seq x y z
N GLY A 1 25.44 -1.51 -20.69
CA GLY A 1 25.35 -0.07 -20.96
C GLY A 1 24.07 0.25 -21.70
N ARG A 2 23.38 1.33 -21.30
CA ARG A 2 22.10 1.77 -21.86
C ARG A 2 22.26 2.34 -23.27
N CYS A 3 21.35 1.98 -24.18
CA CYS A 3 21.24 2.62 -25.48
C CYS A 3 20.16 3.72 -25.44
N ILE A 4 20.51 4.94 -25.84
CA ILE A 4 19.59 6.08 -26.00
C ILE A 4 19.63 6.62 -27.43
N LYS A 5 18.59 7.36 -27.82
CA LYS A 5 18.54 8.00 -29.14
C LYS A 5 19.34 9.29 -29.10
N ARG A 6 20.07 9.64 -30.17
CA ARG A 6 20.85 10.89 -30.26
C ARG A 6 20.06 12.17 -29.98
N LYS A 7 18.75 12.17 -30.21
CA LYS A 7 17.86 13.31 -29.91
C LYS A 7 17.68 13.59 -28.41
N LEU A 8 18.12 12.68 -27.55
CA LEU A 8 18.00 12.76 -26.10
C LEU A 8 19.25 13.34 -25.45
N VAL A 9 20.34 13.51 -26.20
CA VAL A 9 21.58 14.11 -25.70
C VAL A 9 21.37 15.61 -25.48
N CYS A 10 21.83 16.13 -24.34
CA CYS A 10 21.74 17.54 -23.96
C CYS A 10 20.29 18.07 -23.88
N ASN A 11 19.40 17.31 -23.24
CA ASN A 11 17.98 17.64 -23.04
C ASN A 11 17.62 17.96 -21.57
N VAL A 12 18.60 18.05 -20.66
CA VAL A 12 18.47 18.24 -19.19
C VAL A 12 18.00 17.00 -18.42
N ASP A 13 17.50 15.96 -19.09
CA ASP A 13 17.02 14.74 -18.45
C ASP A 13 18.16 13.71 -18.36
N ASN A 14 18.29 13.01 -17.24
CA ASN A 14 19.27 11.93 -17.10
C ASN A 14 18.74 10.64 -17.77
N ASP A 15 18.92 10.48 -19.09
CA ASP A 15 18.45 9.30 -19.83
C ASP A 15 19.42 8.11 -19.74
N CYS A 16 20.71 8.37 -19.44
CA CYS A 16 21.75 7.34 -19.26
C CYS A 16 21.84 6.77 -17.84
N GLY A 17 21.32 7.45 -16.82
CA GLY A 17 21.43 7.07 -15.40
C GLY A 17 22.69 7.60 -14.71
N ASP A 18 23.76 7.88 -15.46
CA ASP A 18 25.04 8.42 -15.00
C ASP A 18 25.30 9.88 -15.41
N PHE A 19 24.29 10.56 -15.98
CA PHE A 19 24.38 11.92 -16.55
C PHE A 19 25.33 12.09 -17.74
N SER A 20 25.86 11.01 -18.32
CA SER A 20 26.80 11.08 -19.44
C SER A 20 26.23 11.70 -20.72
N ASP A 21 24.90 11.75 -20.85
CA ASP A 21 24.17 12.38 -21.95
C ASP A 21 24.03 13.90 -21.81
N GLU A 22 24.26 14.43 -20.62
CA GLU A 22 24.23 15.87 -20.30
C GLU A 22 25.64 16.46 -20.12
N ASP A 23 26.67 15.63 -20.23
CA ASP A 23 28.06 16.06 -20.17
C ASP A 23 28.52 16.62 -21.54
N ASN A 24 29.29 17.72 -21.48
CA ASN A 24 29.95 18.34 -22.65
C ASN A 24 29.00 18.86 -23.75
N CYS A 25 27.92 19.54 -23.34
CA CYS A 25 26.99 20.20 -24.26
C CYS A 25 27.55 21.52 -24.80
N GLU A 26 27.82 21.60 -26.11
CA GLU A 26 28.30 22.82 -26.79
C GLU A 26 27.23 23.92 -26.94
N SER A 27 25.95 23.58 -26.77
CA SER A 27 24.80 24.46 -26.96
C SER A 27 23.88 24.43 -25.74
N ASP A 28 23.05 25.47 -25.59
CA ASP A 28 22.04 25.54 -24.54
C ASP A 28 21.14 24.28 -24.58
N PRO A 29 20.95 23.61 -23.43
CA PRO A 29 20.25 22.33 -23.39
C PRO A 29 18.77 22.50 -23.72
N ARG A 30 18.25 21.57 -24.51
CA ARG A 30 16.88 21.65 -25.05
C ARG A 30 15.90 20.97 -24.12
N SER A 31 15.56 21.63 -23.01
CA SER A 31 14.58 21.09 -22.07
C SER A 31 13.22 20.82 -22.74
N PRO A 32 12.70 19.57 -22.70
CA PRO A 32 11.36 19.25 -23.18
C PRO A 32 10.26 20.04 -22.49
N CYS A 33 10.49 20.43 -21.23
CA CYS A 33 9.54 21.18 -20.41
C CYS A 33 9.77 22.70 -20.42
N ARG A 34 10.71 23.19 -21.26
CA ARG A 34 11.15 24.60 -21.32
C ARG A 34 11.75 25.05 -19.99
N ASN A 35 11.03 25.89 -19.23
CA ASN A 35 11.52 26.52 -17.99
C ASN A 35 10.86 25.95 -16.73
N TYR A 36 9.99 24.95 -16.87
CA TYR A 36 9.31 24.36 -15.72
C TYR A 36 10.07 23.10 -15.31
N ASP A 37 10.64 23.14 -14.11
CA ASP A 37 11.02 21.93 -13.41
C ASP A 37 9.75 21.28 -12.84
N ILE A 38 9.44 20.08 -13.33
CA ILE A 38 8.19 19.39 -13.02
C ILE A 38 8.54 18.01 -12.49
N ASP A 39 8.29 17.84 -11.20
CA ASP A 39 8.53 16.58 -10.52
C ASP A 39 7.64 15.44 -11.04
N VAL A 40 8.14 14.22 -10.87
CA VAL A 40 7.34 13.00 -10.99
C VAL A 40 6.62 12.77 -9.67
N SER A 41 5.33 12.43 -9.76
CA SER A 41 4.60 11.98 -8.58
C SER A 41 5.11 10.64 -8.06
N GLU A 42 4.93 10.38 -6.77
CA GLU A 42 5.23 9.07 -6.20
C GLU A 42 4.39 7.93 -6.81
N VAL A 43 3.18 8.24 -7.27
CA VAL A 43 2.33 7.30 -8.02
C VAL A 43 2.97 6.90 -9.34
N GLY A 44 3.59 7.85 -10.04
CA GLY A 44 4.31 7.63 -11.28
C GLY A 44 5.60 6.84 -11.07
N ARG A 45 6.36 7.17 -10.01
CA ARG A 45 7.62 6.48 -9.68
C ARG A 45 7.42 5.02 -9.27
N THR A 46 6.34 4.71 -8.55
CA THR A 46 6.02 3.35 -8.07
C THR A 46 5.19 2.51 -9.05
N ALA A 47 4.79 3.09 -10.19
CA ALA A 47 3.99 2.40 -11.19
C ALA A 47 4.77 1.20 -11.77
N GLY A 48 4.09 0.05 -11.88
CA GLY A 48 4.72 -1.16 -12.41
C GLY A 48 5.64 -1.89 -11.44
N GLN A 49 5.62 -1.56 -10.14
CA GLN A 49 6.33 -2.32 -9.11
C GLN A 49 6.05 -3.83 -9.22
N GLY A 50 7.09 -4.60 -8.94
CA GLY A 50 7.02 -6.04 -8.84
C GLY A 50 6.13 -6.48 -7.68
N ILE A 51 5.48 -7.63 -7.81
CA ILE A 51 4.60 -8.21 -6.81
C ILE A 51 4.93 -9.69 -6.67
N ASN A 52 5.06 -10.14 -5.41
CA ASN A 52 5.09 -11.55 -5.09
C ASN A 52 3.69 -12.03 -4.67
N ILE A 53 3.12 -12.98 -5.41
CA ILE A 53 1.77 -13.52 -5.18
C ILE A 53 1.57 -14.16 -3.80
N LEU A 54 2.63 -14.65 -3.15
CA LEU A 54 2.51 -15.36 -1.87
C LEU A 54 2.34 -14.40 -0.68
N GLY A 55 2.85 -13.18 -0.80
CA GLY A 55 2.81 -12.17 0.28
C GLY A 55 2.13 -10.87 -0.11
N MET A 56 1.77 -10.70 -1.38
CA MET A 56 1.30 -9.43 -1.98
C MET A 56 2.15 -8.22 -1.58
N GLN A 57 3.45 -8.44 -1.41
CA GLN A 57 4.38 -7.37 -1.02
C GLN A 57 4.93 -6.70 -2.29
N PRO A 58 5.02 -5.36 -2.30
CA PRO A 58 5.69 -4.63 -3.37
C PRO A 58 7.19 -4.94 -3.34
N MET A 59 7.70 -5.38 -4.47
CA MET A 59 9.11 -5.74 -4.70
C MET A 59 9.82 -4.60 -5.45
N ALA A 60 11.10 -4.79 -5.76
CA ALA A 60 11.85 -3.82 -6.56
C ALA A 60 11.17 -3.60 -7.92
N SER A 61 11.11 -2.34 -8.37
CA SER A 61 10.57 -2.03 -9.70
C SER A 61 11.57 -2.46 -10.77
N PRO A 62 11.16 -3.26 -11.77
CA PRO A 62 12.00 -3.54 -12.93
C PRO A 62 12.04 -2.35 -13.92
N PHE A 63 11.12 -1.39 -13.79
CA PHE A 63 10.96 -0.25 -14.69
C PHE A 63 11.65 0.99 -14.18
N ASP A 64 12.33 1.70 -15.10
CA ASP A 64 12.90 3.02 -14.85
C ASP A 64 11.85 4.10 -15.10
N ASN A 65 11.24 4.59 -14.03
CA ASN A 65 10.19 5.61 -14.08
C ASN A 65 10.71 7.04 -14.01
N ASP A 66 12.03 7.25 -13.99
CA ASP A 66 12.64 8.57 -14.15
C ASP A 66 13.02 8.86 -15.62
N PHE A 67 12.78 7.90 -16.53
CA PHE A 67 12.96 8.07 -17.97
C PHE A 67 11.71 8.70 -18.65
N PHE A 68 11.91 9.77 -19.43
CA PHE A 68 10.82 10.51 -20.10
C PHE A 68 10.86 10.49 -21.64
N ASN A 69 11.95 10.02 -22.24
CA ASN A 69 12.12 9.94 -23.70
C ASN A 69 11.97 11.31 -24.42
N GLY A 70 12.38 12.39 -23.75
CA GLY A 70 12.31 13.76 -24.27
C GLY A 70 10.89 14.31 -24.41
N LEU A 71 9.91 13.75 -23.69
CA LEU A 71 8.52 14.23 -23.65
C LEU A 71 8.23 14.98 -22.34
N CYS A 72 7.38 16.00 -22.43
CA CYS A 72 6.88 16.75 -21.28
C CYS A 72 5.36 16.62 -21.18
N GLU A 73 4.88 15.42 -20.88
CA GLU A 73 3.45 15.19 -20.63
C GLU A 73 3.14 15.46 -19.15
N ARG A 74 2.17 16.34 -18.90
CA ARG A 74 1.82 16.80 -17.56
C ARG A 74 0.46 16.27 -17.17
N VAL A 75 0.35 15.79 -15.93
CA VAL A 75 -0.89 15.33 -15.33
C VAL A 75 -1.14 16.18 -14.10
N ARG A 76 -2.33 16.77 -14.01
CA ARG A 76 -2.72 17.61 -12.88
C ARG A 76 -3.31 16.76 -11.77
N ASP A 77 -2.81 16.91 -10.55
CA ASP A 77 -3.48 16.37 -9.36
C ASP A 77 -4.65 17.28 -8.97
N GLY A 78 -5.85 16.71 -8.84
CA GLY A 78 -7.05 17.43 -8.46
C GLY A 78 -7.02 17.97 -7.03
N ASN A 79 -6.30 17.30 -6.12
CA ASN A 79 -6.27 17.68 -4.71
C ASN A 79 -5.24 18.79 -4.44
N THR A 80 -3.97 18.55 -4.78
CA THR A 80 -2.88 19.52 -4.56
C THR A 80 -2.84 20.62 -5.62
N ARG A 81 -3.56 20.46 -6.74
CA ARG A 81 -3.58 21.37 -7.90
C ARG A 81 -2.22 21.54 -8.57
N THR A 82 -1.24 20.70 -8.24
CA THR A 82 0.08 20.67 -8.86
C THR A 82 0.05 19.87 -10.16
N TYR A 83 1.05 20.10 -11.01
CA TYR A 83 1.27 19.31 -12.21
C TYR A 83 2.46 18.39 -11.97
N TYR A 84 2.27 17.11 -12.27
CA TYR A 84 3.33 16.11 -12.25
C TYR A 84 3.69 15.69 -13.67
N ARG A 85 4.96 15.38 -13.89
CA ARG A 85 5.45 14.86 -15.16
C ARG A 85 5.15 13.37 -15.24
N LYS A 86 4.62 12.92 -16.37
CA LYS A 86 4.30 11.50 -16.61
C LYS A 86 5.54 10.76 -17.13
N PRO A 87 5.99 9.68 -16.47
CA PRO A 87 7.08 8.84 -16.97
C PRO A 87 6.76 8.19 -18.31
N TRP A 88 7.79 7.85 -19.09
CA TRP A 88 7.62 7.18 -20.38
C TRP A 88 6.93 5.82 -20.24
N ASN A 89 7.33 5.03 -19.23
CA ASN A 89 6.81 3.68 -19.00
C ASN A 89 5.32 3.66 -18.62
N VAL A 90 4.82 4.77 -18.09
CA VAL A 90 3.41 4.92 -17.70
C VAL A 90 2.62 5.43 -18.91
N GLY A 91 1.76 4.56 -19.46
CA GLY A 91 0.90 4.88 -20.59
C GLY A 91 -0.23 5.84 -20.19
N VAL A 92 -0.92 5.53 -19.09
CA VAL A 92 -2.02 6.34 -18.55
C VAL A 92 -1.74 6.60 -17.07
N LEU A 93 -1.89 7.86 -16.67
CA LEU A 93 -1.85 8.29 -15.27
C LEU A 93 -2.97 9.30 -15.07
N SER A 94 -3.95 8.99 -14.22
CA SER A 94 -5.02 9.90 -13.86
C SER A 94 -5.15 10.02 -12.35
N TYR A 95 -5.28 11.25 -11.85
CA TYR A 95 -5.64 11.52 -10.46
C TYR A 95 -7.13 11.78 -10.40
N ASP A 96 -7.88 10.70 -10.25
CA ASP A 96 -9.30 10.77 -9.98
C ASP A 96 -9.47 10.50 -8.50
N THR A 97 -9.49 11.57 -7.70
CA THR A 97 -9.96 11.49 -6.31
C THR A 97 -11.47 11.26 -6.35
N LYS A 98 -11.89 10.02 -6.65
CA LYS A 98 -13.28 9.64 -6.45
C LYS A 98 -13.59 9.91 -4.99
N ALA A 99 -14.55 10.80 -4.75
CA ALA A 99 -15.03 11.17 -3.43
C ALA A 99 -15.76 10.01 -2.70
N ASP A 100 -15.50 8.76 -3.09
CA ASP A 100 -15.81 7.57 -2.30
C ASP A 100 -14.85 7.49 -1.13
N LYS A 101 -14.90 8.48 -0.23
CA LYS A 101 -14.46 8.31 1.16
C LYS A 101 -15.54 7.50 1.89
N THR A 102 -15.84 6.30 1.39
CA THR A 102 -16.86 5.44 1.99
C THR A 102 -16.26 4.78 3.21
N LEU A 103 -16.44 5.42 4.36
CA LEU A 103 -16.18 4.79 5.65
C LEU A 103 -17.39 3.93 6.00
N THR A 104 -17.22 2.62 5.93
CA THR A 104 -18.24 1.65 6.32
C THR A 104 -17.84 1.03 7.65
N SER A 105 -18.80 0.96 8.57
CA SER A 105 -18.61 0.26 9.85
C SER A 105 -19.63 -0.87 9.94
N VAL A 106 -19.17 -2.10 10.09
CA VAL A 106 -20.03 -3.29 10.22
C VAL A 106 -19.69 -3.98 11.52
N PHE A 107 -20.69 -4.49 12.23
CA PHE A 107 -20.47 -5.29 13.43
C PHE A 107 -20.70 -6.77 13.15
N TYR A 108 -19.93 -7.61 13.82
CA TYR A 108 -20.02 -9.07 13.75
C TYR A 108 -20.08 -9.63 15.17
N HIS A 109 -20.94 -10.63 15.38
CA HIS A 109 -21.03 -11.37 16.65
C HIS A 109 -20.14 -12.61 16.64
N ASP A 110 -19.85 -13.14 15.45
CA ASP A 110 -19.00 -14.31 15.27
C ASP A 110 -17.60 -13.90 14.79
N ARG A 111 -16.60 -14.41 15.51
CA ARG A 111 -15.18 -14.33 15.15
C ARG A 111 -14.95 -14.88 13.75
N VAL A 112 -15.52 -16.04 13.42
CA VAL A 112 -15.27 -16.71 12.14
C VAL A 112 -15.78 -15.87 10.97
N GLN A 113 -16.92 -15.20 11.16
CA GLN A 113 -17.52 -14.36 10.12
C GLN A 113 -16.64 -13.15 9.78
N ILE A 114 -16.12 -12.44 10.80
CA ILE A 114 -15.23 -11.30 10.54
C ILE A 114 -13.91 -11.73 9.89
N PHE A 115 -13.31 -12.85 10.33
CA PHE A 115 -12.08 -13.36 9.73
C PHE A 115 -12.29 -13.79 8.28
N ARG A 116 -13.41 -14.46 7.98
CA ARG A 116 -13.76 -14.86 6.61
C ARG A 116 -13.94 -13.64 5.71
N GLU A 117 -14.57 -12.57 6.20
CA GLU A 117 -14.76 -11.34 5.44
C GLU A 117 -13.43 -10.59 5.23
N ALA A 118 -12.57 -10.51 6.25
CA ALA A 118 -11.26 -9.87 6.17
C ALA A 118 -10.31 -10.61 5.21
N TYR A 119 -10.25 -11.94 5.31
CA TYR A 119 -9.35 -12.76 4.49
C TYR A 119 -9.84 -12.89 3.04
N SER A 120 -11.16 -13.00 2.82
CA SER A 120 -11.72 -13.09 1.46
C SER A 120 -11.56 -11.79 0.67
N GLU A 121 -11.51 -10.62 1.33
CA GLU A 121 -11.23 -9.36 0.65
C GLU A 121 -9.77 -9.21 0.21
N GLU A 122 -8.81 -9.76 0.95
CA GLU A 122 -7.40 -9.75 0.55
C GLU A 122 -7.15 -10.60 -0.70
N GLN A 123 -7.91 -11.68 -0.88
CA GLN A 123 -7.73 -12.61 -2.02
C GLN A 123 -8.48 -12.23 -3.30
N LYS A 124 -9.42 -11.28 -3.26
CA LYS A 124 -10.28 -10.92 -4.42
C LYS A 124 -9.55 -10.23 -5.58
N TYR A 125 -8.30 -9.77 -5.39
CA TYR A 125 -7.54 -9.05 -6.42
C TYR A 125 -6.58 -9.92 -7.24
N THR A 126 -6.51 -11.22 -6.96
CA THR A 126 -5.65 -12.17 -7.68
C THR A 126 -6.50 -13.33 -8.17
N SER A 127 -7.11 -13.17 -9.35
CA SER A 127 -7.61 -14.30 -10.13
C SER A 127 -6.43 -15.01 -10.80
N VAL A 128 -5.58 -15.66 -10.02
CA VAL A 128 -4.55 -16.56 -10.54
C VAL A 128 -4.67 -17.86 -9.76
N ASP A 129 -5.35 -18.82 -10.37
CA ASP A 129 -5.40 -20.20 -9.91
C ASP A 129 -4.03 -20.82 -10.18
N LEU A 130 -3.10 -20.69 -9.23
CA LEU A 130 -1.75 -21.24 -9.35
C LEU A 130 -1.40 -21.99 -8.06
N SER A 131 -1.65 -23.29 -8.08
CA SER A 131 -1.24 -24.24 -7.06
C SER A 131 0.28 -24.48 -7.13
N LEU A 132 1.09 -23.54 -6.63
CA LEU A 132 2.52 -23.76 -6.41
C LEU A 132 2.83 -23.73 -4.91
N LYS A 133 3.23 -24.90 -4.39
CA LYS A 133 3.61 -25.10 -3.00
C LYS A 133 5.03 -24.58 -2.78
N TYR A 134 5.16 -23.28 -2.53
CA TYR A 134 6.42 -22.67 -2.09
C TYR A 134 6.45 -22.58 -0.56
N THR A 135 7.43 -23.23 0.06
CA THR A 135 7.78 -22.97 1.46
C THR A 135 8.70 -21.74 1.50
N PRO A 136 8.29 -20.62 2.13
CA PRO A 136 9.17 -19.47 2.29
C PRO A 136 10.41 -19.90 3.09
N THR A 137 11.60 -19.67 2.55
CA THR A 137 12.82 -19.79 3.34
C THR A 137 12.93 -18.53 4.19
N GLU A 138 12.72 -18.66 5.50
CA GLU A 138 12.99 -17.58 6.47
C GLU A 138 14.48 -17.24 6.43
N GLY A 139 14.84 -16.26 5.59
CA GLY A 139 16.15 -15.62 5.55
C GLY A 139 16.00 -14.17 5.96
N SER A 140 16.62 -13.78 7.07
CA SER A 140 16.71 -12.40 7.52
C SER A 140 17.35 -11.52 6.44
N ILE A 141 16.57 -10.62 5.84
CA ILE A 141 17.08 -9.64 4.88
C ILE A 141 17.97 -8.64 5.63
N ARG A 142 19.27 -8.73 5.38
CA ARG A 142 20.23 -7.67 5.66
C ARG A 142 19.93 -6.50 4.73
N THR A 143 19.57 -5.37 5.32
CA THR A 143 19.48 -4.05 4.67
C THR A 143 20.84 -3.65 4.11
N SER A 144 21.00 -3.68 2.78
CA SER A 144 22.07 -2.98 2.08
C SER A 144 21.56 -2.54 0.71
N ALA A 145 20.87 -1.40 0.70
CA ALA A 145 20.70 -0.56 -0.48
C ALA A 145 20.84 0.88 0.02
N GLU A 146 22.04 1.44 -0.18
CA GLU A 146 22.34 2.84 0.07
C GLU A 146 21.57 3.69 -0.95
N GLY A 147 20.36 4.05 -0.57
CA GLY A 147 19.51 5.01 -1.29
C GLY A 147 18.55 5.62 -0.28
N ASN A 148 18.58 6.95 -0.13
CA ASN A 148 17.78 7.72 0.82
C ASN A 148 16.28 7.74 0.46
N PHE A 149 15.63 6.59 0.32
CA PHE A 149 14.19 6.48 0.06
C PHE A 149 13.49 5.91 1.30
N LYS A 150 13.16 6.79 2.25
CA LYS A 150 12.40 6.43 3.47
C LYS A 150 10.91 6.29 3.14
N TYR A 151 10.52 5.14 2.59
CA TYR A 151 9.12 4.72 2.58
C TYR A 151 8.79 3.97 3.86
N TYR A 152 7.94 4.55 4.70
CA TYR A 152 7.33 3.86 5.83
C TYR A 152 6.19 2.98 5.32
N TYR A 153 6.51 1.82 4.74
CA TYR A 153 5.54 0.73 4.69
C TYR A 153 5.44 0.18 6.10
N ASN A 154 4.47 0.66 6.87
CA ASN A 154 4.13 0.02 8.12
C ASN A 154 3.55 -1.37 7.76
N LYS A 155 4.40 -2.41 7.81
CA LYS A 155 3.94 -3.79 7.95
C LYS A 155 3.21 -3.87 9.28
N ASN A 156 1.94 -3.45 9.29
CA ASN A 156 1.07 -3.84 10.37
C ASN A 156 1.12 -5.36 10.42
N THR A 157 1.41 -5.87 11.61
CA THR A 157 1.32 -7.28 11.94
C THR A 157 0.07 -7.83 11.27
N SER A 158 0.25 -8.77 10.35
CA SER A 158 -0.88 -9.32 9.62
C SER A 158 -1.91 -9.79 10.64
N LEU A 159 -3.17 -9.79 10.22
CA LEU A 159 -4.32 -10.29 10.96
C LEU A 159 -4.07 -11.70 11.57
N SER A 160 -3.02 -12.40 11.12
CA SER A 160 -2.42 -13.60 11.74
C SER A 160 -1.92 -13.46 13.19
N SER A 161 -1.54 -12.27 13.64
CA SER A 161 -1.19 -12.02 15.05
C SER A 161 -2.42 -12.19 15.97
N ILE A 162 -3.61 -11.88 15.44
CA ILE A 162 -4.89 -12.17 16.10
C ILE A 162 -5.13 -13.69 16.11
N LEU A 163 -4.76 -14.42 15.03
CA LEU A 163 -4.79 -15.90 15.00
C LEU A 163 -3.84 -16.55 16.02
N LYS A 164 -2.65 -15.99 16.29
CA LYS A 164 -1.77 -16.53 17.35
C LYS A 164 -2.34 -16.35 18.75
N SER A 165 -3.23 -15.38 18.96
CA SER A 165 -4.00 -15.29 20.21
C SER A 165 -5.24 -16.20 20.23
N SER A 166 -5.47 -16.97 19.16
CA SER A 166 -6.58 -17.94 19.03
C SER A 166 -6.28 -19.32 19.61
N THR A 167 -5.07 -19.59 20.10
CA THR A 167 -4.95 -20.65 21.11
C THR A 167 -5.80 -20.19 22.28
N GLU A 168 -6.94 -20.84 22.43
CA GLU A 168 -7.96 -20.58 23.44
C GLU A 168 -7.31 -19.97 24.68
N ARG A 169 -7.56 -18.69 24.94
CA ARG A 169 -7.33 -18.12 26.27
C ARG A 169 -8.37 -18.78 27.18
N VAL A 170 -8.24 -20.07 27.44
CA VAL A 170 -8.60 -20.67 28.73
C VAL A 170 -7.59 -20.10 29.71
N LYS A 171 -7.75 -18.81 30.03
CA LYS A 171 -6.94 -18.12 31.00
C LYS A 171 -7.49 -18.57 32.35
N TRP A 172 -6.85 -19.57 32.95
CA TRP A 172 -7.07 -19.93 34.34
C TRP A 172 -6.65 -18.74 35.21
N CYS A 173 -7.60 -17.87 35.56
CA CYS A 173 -7.39 -16.94 36.66
C CYS A 173 -7.39 -17.77 37.95
N THR A 174 -6.21 -18.22 38.39
CA THR A 174 -6.01 -18.81 39.71
C THR A 174 -6.10 -17.73 40.77
N HIS A 175 -7.31 -17.25 41.04
CA HIS A 175 -7.75 -16.72 42.32
C HIS A 175 -9.26 -16.43 42.16
N LEU A 176 -10.08 -17.23 42.84
CA LEU A 176 -11.55 -17.20 42.93
C LEU A 176 -12.29 -18.01 41.85
N LEU A 177 -12.71 -19.21 42.29
CA LEU A 177 -13.92 -19.94 41.93
C LEU A 177 -14.31 -20.00 40.44
N SER A 178 -14.12 -21.20 39.89
CA SER A 178 -14.81 -21.78 38.73
C SER A 178 -16.00 -20.99 38.18
N SER A 179 -15.75 -20.20 37.15
CA SER A 179 -16.77 -19.84 36.17
C SER A 179 -16.14 -19.96 34.79
N LEU A 180 -16.64 -20.89 33.99
CA LEU A 180 -16.37 -20.96 32.56
C LEU A 180 -16.96 -19.70 31.93
N TYR A 181 -16.18 -18.63 31.88
CA TYR A 181 -16.61 -17.34 31.37
C TYR A 181 -16.45 -17.34 29.84
N ILE A 182 -17.51 -17.73 29.15
CA ILE A 182 -17.60 -17.59 27.69
C ILE A 182 -17.68 -16.09 27.40
N GLN A 183 -16.57 -15.51 26.94
CA GLN A 183 -16.54 -14.12 26.48
C GLN A 183 -17.28 -14.03 25.15
N ASN A 184 -18.57 -13.71 25.19
CA ASN A 184 -19.23 -13.19 24.00
C ASN A 184 -18.55 -11.87 23.64
N GLN A 185 -17.98 -11.83 22.44
CA GLN A 185 -17.25 -10.69 21.94
C GLN A 185 -17.90 -10.25 20.64
N THR A 186 -18.16 -8.96 20.56
CA THR A 186 -18.58 -8.31 19.33
C THR A 186 -17.40 -7.63 18.66
N PHE A 187 -17.34 -7.70 17.34
CA PHE A 187 -16.28 -7.12 16.54
C PHE A 187 -16.83 -5.98 15.72
N LEU A 188 -16.33 -4.77 15.95
CA LEU A 188 -16.64 -3.61 15.14
C LEU A 188 -15.54 -3.45 14.09
N HIS A 189 -15.89 -3.71 12.84
CA HIS A 189 -15.00 -3.60 11.69
C HIS A 189 -15.25 -2.28 10.95
N VAL A 190 -14.27 -1.38 11.00
CA VAL A 190 -14.26 -0.12 10.25
C VAL A 190 -13.38 -0.26 9.03
N LYS A 191 -13.95 -0.05 7.85
CA LYS A 191 -13.26 -0.05 6.56
C LYS A 191 -13.41 1.31 5.90
N GLY A 192 -12.32 1.84 5.41
CA GLY A 192 -12.27 2.99 4.52
C GLY A 192 -11.40 2.66 3.31
N LYS A 193 -11.86 3.00 2.11
CA LYS A 193 -11.05 2.95 0.90
C LYS A 193 -11.02 4.36 0.32
N ILE A 194 -9.84 4.82 -0.06
CA ILE A 194 -9.65 6.11 -0.72
C ILE A 194 -8.90 5.82 -2.01
N GLN A 195 -9.49 6.15 -3.15
CA GLN A 195 -8.82 6.09 -4.43
C GLN A 195 -8.23 7.47 -4.75
N LEU A 196 -6.92 7.54 -4.98
CA LEU A 196 -6.21 8.77 -5.32
C LEU A 196 -6.00 8.88 -6.83
N GLY A 197 -5.68 7.77 -7.48
CA GLY A 197 -5.42 7.76 -8.92
C GLY A 197 -5.38 6.36 -9.50
N ARG A 198 -5.22 6.31 -10.82
CA ARG A 198 -5.09 5.07 -11.57
C ARG A 198 -3.91 5.19 -12.53
N PHE A 199 -3.17 4.11 -12.67
CA PHE A 199 -2.09 4.02 -13.64
C PHE A 199 -2.27 2.80 -14.54
N GLN A 200 -1.68 2.89 -15.73
CA GLN A 200 -1.54 1.78 -16.66
C GLN A 200 -0.18 1.90 -17.34
N MET A 201 0.58 0.80 -17.32
CA MET A 201 1.89 0.69 -17.94
C MET A 201 1.78 0.54 -19.47
N ARG A 202 2.81 0.95 -20.19
CA ARG A 202 2.97 0.65 -21.61
C ARG A 202 3.32 -0.83 -21.80
N SER A 203 2.83 -1.42 -22.89
CA SER A 203 3.09 -2.83 -23.23
C SER A 203 4.31 -3.04 -24.13
N ARG A 204 4.84 -1.98 -24.76
CA ARG A 204 5.96 -2.03 -25.71
C ARG A 204 6.91 -0.86 -25.51
N ASN A 205 8.17 -1.07 -25.87
CA ASN A 205 9.24 -0.06 -25.75
C ASN A 205 9.37 0.50 -24.32
N VAL A 206 9.17 -0.35 -23.32
CA VAL A 206 9.40 -0.02 -21.91
C VAL A 206 10.89 0.10 -21.63
N ARG A 207 11.25 0.95 -20.68
CA ARG A 207 12.61 1.15 -20.19
C ARG A 207 12.77 0.45 -18.85
N LEU A 208 13.73 -0.45 -18.77
CA LEU A 208 14.05 -1.18 -17.54
C LEU A 208 15.18 -0.45 -16.78
N THR A 209 15.28 -0.70 -15.48
CA THR A 209 16.40 -0.22 -14.67
C THR A 209 17.69 -0.95 -15.02
N ASP A 210 18.84 -0.33 -14.78
CA ASP A 210 20.14 -0.99 -14.97
C ASP A 210 20.30 -2.19 -14.07
N SER A 211 19.93 -2.04 -12.79
CA SER A 211 20.01 -3.13 -11.83
C SER A 211 19.26 -4.37 -12.31
N PHE A 212 18.08 -4.19 -12.89
CA PHE A 212 17.29 -5.31 -13.42
C PHE A 212 17.94 -5.96 -14.64
N ILE A 213 18.48 -5.16 -15.56
CA ILE A 213 19.16 -5.67 -16.75
C ILE A 213 20.45 -6.41 -16.36
N ASP A 214 21.21 -5.87 -15.42
CA ASP A 214 22.46 -6.47 -14.95
C ASP A 214 22.20 -7.78 -14.21
N ASP A 215 21.21 -7.80 -13.31
CA ASP A 215 20.80 -9.03 -12.62
C ASP A 215 20.26 -10.08 -13.61
N LEU A 216 19.54 -9.66 -14.65
CA LEU A 216 19.06 -10.55 -15.71
C LEU A 216 20.20 -11.15 -16.54
N ASN A 217 21.22 -10.34 -16.87
CA ASN A 217 22.40 -10.80 -17.60
C ASN A 217 23.30 -11.71 -16.75
N PHE A 218 23.24 -11.58 -15.42
CA PHE A 218 23.97 -12.43 -14.49
C PHE A 218 23.34 -13.82 -14.34
N LEU A 219 22.09 -14.01 -14.78
CA LEU A 219 21.44 -15.32 -14.70
C LEU A 219 22.12 -16.34 -15.62
N PRO A 220 22.27 -17.60 -15.18
CA PRO A 220 22.93 -18.62 -15.96
C PRO A 220 22.00 -19.09 -17.08
N THR A 221 22.60 -19.42 -18.22
CA THR A 221 21.88 -20.01 -19.36
C THR A 221 21.34 -21.39 -19.04
N GLU A 222 22.02 -22.14 -18.18
CA GLU A 222 21.53 -23.39 -17.62
C GLU A 222 20.66 -23.10 -16.39
N TYR A 223 19.60 -23.89 -16.22
CA TYR A 223 18.65 -23.69 -15.13
C TYR A 223 19.32 -23.97 -13.77
N ASP A 224 19.64 -22.89 -13.04
CA ASP A 224 20.04 -22.93 -11.64
C ASP A 224 18.88 -22.50 -10.74
N LYS A 225 18.36 -23.43 -9.93
CA LYS A 225 17.22 -23.13 -9.08
C LYS A 225 17.50 -21.97 -8.11
N GLY A 226 18.70 -21.87 -7.54
CA GLY A 226 19.00 -20.85 -6.53
C GLY A 226 19.00 -19.44 -7.11
N GLN A 227 19.65 -19.24 -8.25
CA GLN A 227 19.78 -17.93 -8.88
C GLN A 227 18.44 -17.40 -9.41
N TYR A 228 17.63 -18.25 -10.03
CA TYR A 228 16.31 -17.84 -10.52
C TYR A 228 15.34 -17.51 -9.37
N PHE A 229 15.38 -18.26 -8.27
CA PHE A 229 14.54 -17.96 -7.11
C PHE A 229 14.95 -16.65 -6.43
N LYS A 230 16.26 -16.38 -6.31
CA LYS A 230 16.75 -15.09 -5.79
C LYS A 230 16.23 -13.92 -6.64
N PHE A 231 16.24 -14.05 -7.97
CA PHE A 231 15.74 -13.04 -8.88
C PHE A 231 14.23 -12.79 -8.68
N LEU A 232 13.43 -13.85 -8.58
CA LEU A 232 11.99 -13.77 -8.36
C LEU A 232 11.62 -13.23 -6.97
N GLU A 233 12.43 -13.50 -5.95
CA GLU A 233 12.23 -12.94 -4.61
C GLU A 233 12.54 -11.44 -4.55
N TYR A 234 13.50 -10.95 -5.36
CA TYR A 234 13.91 -9.56 -5.35
C TYR A 234 13.01 -8.65 -6.20
N TYR A 235 12.69 -9.07 -7.43
CA TYR A 235 11.86 -8.31 -8.37
C TYR A 235 10.38 -8.73 -8.36
N GLY A 236 10.03 -9.82 -7.69
CA GLY A 236 8.68 -10.37 -7.70
C GLY A 236 8.45 -11.36 -8.85
N THR A 237 7.33 -12.08 -8.74
CA THR A 237 6.93 -13.06 -9.76
C THR A 237 6.10 -12.43 -10.88
N HIS A 238 5.45 -11.31 -10.58
CA HIS A 238 4.61 -10.54 -11.50
C HIS A 238 4.91 -9.05 -11.35
N TYR A 239 4.42 -8.23 -12.27
CA TYR A 239 4.45 -6.76 -12.14
C TYR A 239 3.06 -6.18 -12.37
N ALA A 240 2.80 -5.00 -11.78
CA ALA A 240 1.52 -4.34 -11.92
C ALA A 240 1.36 -3.65 -13.29
N VAL A 241 0.68 -4.29 -14.24
CA VAL A 241 0.38 -3.69 -15.55
C VAL A 241 -0.56 -2.48 -15.43
N SER A 242 -1.53 -2.56 -14.54
CA SER A 242 -2.45 -1.46 -14.23
C SER A 242 -2.91 -1.58 -12.79
N GLY A 243 -3.16 -0.45 -12.14
CA GLY A 243 -3.59 -0.45 -10.76
C GLY A 243 -4.23 0.86 -10.34
N THR A 244 -5.01 0.80 -9.28
CA THR A 244 -5.50 1.99 -8.57
C THR A 244 -4.60 2.26 -7.38
N VAL A 245 -4.07 3.46 -7.29
CA VAL A 245 -3.28 3.91 -6.15
C VAL A 245 -4.18 4.73 -5.22
N GLY A 246 -4.00 4.50 -3.93
CA GLY A 246 -4.90 5.00 -2.91
C GLY A 246 -4.49 4.53 -1.53
N GLY A 247 -5.42 4.63 -0.59
CA GLY A 247 -5.26 4.12 0.77
C GLY A 247 -6.39 3.16 1.12
N LYS A 248 -6.07 2.11 1.87
CA LYS A 248 -7.03 1.29 2.60
C LYS A 248 -6.83 1.56 4.09
N TYR A 249 -7.91 1.86 4.78
CA TYR A 249 -7.95 1.97 6.23
C TYR A 249 -8.82 0.84 6.77
N GLU A 250 -8.25 0.02 7.64
CA GLU A 250 -8.95 -1.13 8.21
C GLU A 250 -8.64 -1.19 9.71
N LEU A 251 -9.69 -1.15 10.52
CA LEU A 251 -9.61 -1.24 11.96
C LEU A 251 -10.65 -2.24 12.46
N VAL A 252 -10.22 -3.09 13.38
CA VAL A 252 -11.09 -4.04 14.07
C VAL A 252 -11.02 -3.75 15.57
N TYR A 253 -12.14 -3.34 16.15
CA TYR A 253 -12.30 -3.22 17.60
C TYR A 253 -12.92 -4.51 18.14
N VAL A 254 -12.32 -5.04 19.19
CA VAL A 254 -12.86 -6.18 19.94
C VAL A 254 -13.57 -5.65 21.18
N LEU A 255 -14.87 -5.88 21.26
CA LEU A 255 -15.74 -5.39 22.33
C LEU A 255 -16.18 -6.56 23.21
N ASP A 256 -16.17 -6.35 24.54
CA ASP A 256 -16.63 -7.34 25.52
C ASP A 256 -18.11 -7.10 25.83
N ASP A 257 -18.97 -8.02 25.42
CA ASP A 257 -20.43 -7.87 25.52
C ASP A 257 -20.91 -7.76 26.97
N TYR A 258 -20.19 -8.38 27.91
CA TYR A 258 -20.55 -8.33 29.32
C TYR A 258 -20.21 -6.98 29.95
N ALA A 259 -19.03 -6.43 29.64
CA ALA A 259 -18.63 -5.11 30.10
C ALA A 259 -19.55 -4.03 29.51
N MET A 260 -19.91 -4.17 28.24
CA MET A 260 -20.89 -3.31 27.57
C MET A 260 -22.27 -3.39 28.24
N SER A 261 -22.76 -4.60 28.53
CA SER A 261 -24.06 -4.82 29.20
C SER A 261 -24.09 -4.22 30.60
N ARG A 262 -23.01 -4.34 31.39
CA ARG A 262 -22.91 -3.74 32.73
C ARG A 262 -22.93 -2.22 32.72
N LEU A 263 -22.42 -1.60 31.67
CA LEU A 263 -22.33 -0.15 31.54
C LEU A 263 -23.52 0.46 30.78
N ASP A 264 -24.49 -0.35 30.33
CA ASP A 264 -25.59 0.04 29.46
C ASP A 264 -25.09 0.76 28.19
N ILE A 265 -24.09 0.16 27.53
CA ILE A 265 -23.45 0.66 26.31
C ILE A 265 -23.74 -0.31 25.17
N THR A 266 -24.21 0.21 24.04
CA THR A 266 -24.43 -0.56 22.81
C THR A 266 -23.29 -0.39 21.80
N VAL A 267 -23.22 -1.25 20.78
CA VAL A 267 -22.22 -1.10 19.70
C VAL A 267 -22.41 0.21 18.94
N GLU A 268 -23.65 0.69 18.80
CA GLU A 268 -23.97 2.00 18.24
C GLU A 268 -23.43 3.16 19.09
N ASP A 269 -23.41 3.01 20.41
CA ASP A 269 -22.81 3.98 21.32
C ASP A 269 -21.30 4.05 21.14
N VAL A 270 -20.64 2.89 21.03
CA VAL A 270 -19.20 2.80 20.74
C VAL A 270 -18.89 3.43 19.38
N LYS A 271 -19.63 3.07 18.33
CA LYS A 271 -19.50 3.65 16.99
C LYS A 271 -19.66 5.18 17.01
N ARG A 272 -20.62 5.68 17.81
CA ARG A 272 -20.84 7.11 18.00
C ARG A 272 -19.68 7.75 18.75
N CYS A 273 -19.22 7.18 19.87
CA CYS A 273 -18.11 7.73 20.65
C CYS A 273 -16.79 7.77 19.87
N LEU A 274 -16.58 6.81 18.96
CA LEU A 274 -15.42 6.78 18.06
C LEU A 274 -15.57 7.70 16.84
N GLY A 275 -16.70 8.41 16.69
CA GLY A 275 -16.92 9.36 15.60
C GLY A 275 -17.23 8.71 14.24
N TYR A 276 -17.59 7.43 14.19
CA TYR A 276 -17.89 6.71 12.96
C TYR A 276 -19.38 6.80 12.52
N LYS A 277 -20.17 7.69 13.13
CA LYS A 277 -21.54 7.99 12.69
C LYS A 277 -21.48 9.00 11.52
N LEU A 278 -21.87 8.50 10.34
CA LEU A 278 -21.79 9.14 9.01
C LEU A 278 -22.45 10.52 8.92
N GLY A 279 -21.79 11.44 8.19
CA GLY A 279 -22.38 12.68 7.66
C GLY A 279 -21.39 13.83 7.45
N ALA A 280 -20.29 13.88 8.19
CA ALA A 280 -19.27 14.90 7.99
C ALA A 280 -18.27 14.43 6.92
N SER A 281 -18.34 15.05 5.75
CA SER A 281 -17.20 15.16 4.85
C SER A 281 -15.97 15.48 5.69
N PHE A 282 -14.98 14.59 5.72
CA PHE A 282 -13.65 14.90 6.23
C PHE A 282 -13.03 15.97 5.31
N ALA A 283 -13.40 17.22 5.56
CA ALA A 283 -12.68 18.41 5.18
C ALA A 283 -11.57 18.54 6.21
N TYR A 284 -10.34 18.42 5.74
CA TYR A 284 -9.14 18.67 6.53
C TYR A 284 -8.92 20.19 6.57
N GLU A 285 -9.92 20.93 7.05
CA GLU A 285 -9.87 22.35 7.36
C GLU A 285 -10.77 22.56 8.58
N ASP A 286 -10.15 22.92 9.69
CA ASP A 286 -10.74 23.35 10.96
C ASP A 286 -11.80 22.43 11.58
N LEU A 287 -11.35 21.70 12.62
CA LEU A 287 -12.16 21.08 13.67
C LEU A 287 -13.01 22.11 14.42
N ASN A 288 -14.03 22.66 13.76
CA ASN A 288 -15.13 23.44 14.33
C ASN A 288 -16.49 22.85 13.92
N ALA A 289 -16.54 21.54 13.67
CA ALA A 289 -17.81 20.81 13.65
C ALA A 289 -18.23 20.54 15.09
N ASN A 290 -19.12 21.38 15.60
CA ASN A 290 -19.72 21.30 16.93
C ASN A 290 -20.67 20.08 16.99
N VAL A 291 -20.09 18.87 17.03
CA VAL A 291 -20.84 17.62 17.25
C VAL A 291 -21.01 17.48 18.75
N ASN A 292 -22.22 17.77 19.23
CA ASN A 292 -22.58 17.65 20.64
C ASN A 292 -22.62 16.16 21.02
N TYR A 293 -21.45 15.60 21.34
CA TYR A 293 -21.33 14.22 21.80
C TYR A 293 -21.95 14.11 23.19
N ASP A 294 -22.82 13.12 23.38
CA ASP A 294 -23.40 12.76 24.67
C ASP A 294 -22.27 12.28 25.61
N SER A 295 -21.62 13.26 26.26
CA SER A 295 -20.30 13.11 26.89
C SER A 295 -20.31 12.17 28.10
N GLY A 296 -21.47 11.72 28.56
CA GLY A 296 -21.62 10.86 29.73
C GLY A 296 -21.29 9.39 29.47
N LYS A 297 -21.76 8.81 28.35
CA LYS A 297 -21.54 7.38 28.03
C LYS A 297 -20.13 7.12 27.49
N CYS A 298 -19.57 8.03 26.69
CA CYS A 298 -18.23 7.86 26.11
C CYS A 298 -17.11 7.88 27.15
N LYS A 299 -17.27 8.63 28.26
CA LYS A 299 -16.29 8.66 29.37
C LYS A 299 -16.13 7.33 30.11
N LYS A 300 -17.10 6.41 29.96
CA LYS A 300 -17.10 5.10 30.61
C LYS A 300 -16.43 4.01 29.76
N ILE A 301 -16.04 4.32 28.53
CA ILE A 301 -15.35 3.39 27.63
C ILE A 301 -13.86 3.51 27.89
N TYR A 302 -13.25 2.44 28.38
CA TYR A 302 -11.81 2.37 28.62
C TYR A 302 -11.18 1.33 27.69
N VAL A 303 -10.09 1.71 27.01
CA VAL A 303 -9.25 0.76 26.28
C VAL A 303 -8.41 0.01 27.31
N LYS A 304 -8.55 -1.31 27.36
CA LYS A 304 -7.65 -2.14 28.16
C LYS A 304 -6.33 -2.27 27.41
N ASP A 305 -5.31 -1.57 27.87
CA ASP A 305 -3.93 -1.88 27.50
C ASP A 305 -3.60 -3.28 28.03
N HIS A 306 -2.85 -4.04 27.24
CA HIS A 306 -2.69 -5.49 27.33
C HIS A 306 -2.58 -6.09 28.75
N CYS A 307 -3.24 -7.23 28.94
CA CYS A 307 -2.83 -8.22 29.94
C CYS A 307 -1.75 -9.14 29.39
#